data_AF-A0A914N7J7-F1
#
_entry.id   AF-A0A914N7J7-F1
#
_cell.length_a   1.000
_cell.length_b   1.000
_cell.length_c   1.000
_cell.angle_alpha   90.00
_cell.angle_beta   90.00
_cell.angle_gamma   90.00
#
_symmetry.space_group_name_H-M   'P 1'
#
loop_
_entity.id
_entity.type
_entity.pdbx_description
1 polymer ?
#
loop_
_entity_poly.entity_id
_entity_poly.type
_entity_poly.pdbx_seq_one_letter_code
_entity_poly.pdbx_strand_id
1 'polypeptide(L)'
;MEFQKRIGGPHLHRVFCVDTEATPENIDGLIWAHIPEKPADSDKSAWANFIRKVLELLPKFQIHDCGEHCKGSNGRCLKGFPKPYSRTTILHANKPAEYKRPSPEDGGHTLTLEYGSTETTYTNLRIVPYNPYILVMFECHHNLEYAYGQSDNLKYALKYPFKGPSFSYIKCQDGTVSIDEPAQYARMLYRSPPEAHCRIYSQRYAYLSHTVIPLSIHLPGEQNIYFKDAEKLNNAANGILPETHLTQYWKMWKNNEIDKNSFYENMPENILGMTKIESGSQEYFLTVRKYRKPHNNYWQNLYCFSSRARKVIQTILKNINGTFCDTFADAARMRGLFEDNSVWEKTLREASNSLLPSQMRSLFVNILIHGSTQNCVIDSLSLWEMFKEHMIDKRNCTDAVKLRRIDRALAIIERYLLSNGKQMKDYRLPLPSNS
;
A
#
# COMPACT_ATOMS: atom_id res chain seq x y z
N MET A 1 2.77 3.88 19.06
CA MET A 1 3.17 2.54 19.54
C MET A 1 2.64 1.51 18.55
N GLU A 2 3.44 0.52 18.14
CA GLU A 2 2.92 -0.63 17.38
C GLU A 2 2.80 -1.82 18.34
N PHE A 3 1.67 -2.51 18.24
CA PHE A 3 1.32 -3.64 19.07
C PHE A 3 1.56 -4.91 18.26
N GLN A 4 2.81 -5.40 18.26
CA GLN A 4 3.17 -6.57 17.44
C GLN A 4 2.49 -7.84 17.98
N LYS A 5 1.94 -8.66 17.07
CA LYS A 5 1.44 -10.01 17.37
C LYS A 5 2.56 -11.07 17.41
N ARG A 6 3.77 -10.73 16.97
CA ARG A 6 4.92 -11.65 16.93
C ARG A 6 5.61 -11.67 18.30
N ILE A 7 6.42 -12.71 18.54
CA ILE A 7 7.26 -12.93 19.73
C ILE A 7 8.24 -11.76 19.89
N GLY A 8 7.75 -10.63 20.37
CA GLY A 8 8.48 -9.38 20.52
C GLY A 8 7.72 -8.52 21.52
N GLY A 9 8.47 -7.89 22.43
CA GLY A 9 7.90 -6.94 23.40
C GLY A 9 7.25 -5.74 22.70
N PRO A 10 6.48 -4.91 23.45
CA PRO A 10 5.93 -3.68 22.91
C PRO A 10 7.04 -2.79 22.37
N HIS A 11 6.85 -2.24 21.17
CA HIS A 11 7.86 -1.42 20.51
C HIS A 11 7.28 -0.08 20.06
N LEU A 12 8.06 0.96 20.32
CA LEU A 12 7.73 2.33 19.97
C LEU A 12 8.41 2.69 18.65
N HIS A 13 7.61 3.05 17.64
CA HIS A 13 8.11 3.78 16.48
C HIS A 13 8.01 5.27 16.77
N ARG A 14 9.14 5.97 16.71
CA ARG A 14 9.21 7.42 16.90
C ARG A 14 10.03 8.02 15.76
N VAL A 15 9.48 9.04 15.12
CA VAL A 15 10.18 9.83 14.10
C VAL A 15 10.62 11.12 14.76
N PHE A 16 11.90 11.46 14.60
CA PHE A 16 12.47 12.72 15.06
C PHE A 16 12.76 13.59 13.84
N CYS A 17 12.25 14.82 13.84
CA CYS A 17 12.65 15.82 12.85
C CYS A 17 13.74 16.68 13.49
N VAL A 18 14.88 16.77 12.81
CA VAL A 18 16.00 17.62 13.23
C VAL A 18 16.13 18.77 12.25
N ASP A 19 16.45 19.96 12.77
CA ASP A 19 16.67 21.17 11.97
C ASP A 19 18.15 21.27 11.56
N THR A 20 18.66 20.20 10.94
CA THR A 20 20.06 20.08 10.52
C THR A 20 20.14 19.55 9.10
N GLU A 21 21.16 19.99 8.36
CA GLU A 21 21.43 19.49 7.02
C GLU A 21 21.79 18.00 7.06
N ALA A 22 21.36 17.29 6.02
CA ALA A 22 21.55 15.85 5.86
C ALA A 22 22.97 15.50 5.39
N THR A 23 23.98 15.81 6.21
CA THR A 23 25.38 15.45 5.94
C THR A 23 25.79 14.20 6.72
N PRO A 24 26.74 13.40 6.22
CA PRO A 24 27.31 12.27 6.95
C PRO A 24 27.78 12.65 8.37
N GLU A 25 28.39 13.81 8.54
CA GLU A 25 28.93 14.30 9.81
C GLU A 25 27.83 14.60 10.82
N ASN A 26 26.75 15.28 10.38
CA ASN A 26 25.60 15.56 11.24
C ASN A 26 24.88 14.27 11.66
N ILE A 27 24.78 13.31 10.75
CA ILE A 27 24.17 12.00 11.02
C ILE A 27 25.03 11.19 11.99
N ASP A 28 26.36 11.19 11.82
CA ASP A 28 27.30 10.52 12.71
C ASP A 28 27.27 11.12 14.13
N GLY A 29 26.93 12.40 14.26
CA GLY A 29 26.69 13.04 15.56
C GLY A 29 25.43 12.54 16.28
N LEU A 30 24.47 11.96 15.55
CA LEU A 30 23.18 11.52 16.07
C LEU A 30 23.06 9.99 16.16
N ILE A 31 23.63 9.26 15.21
CA ILE A 31 23.47 7.82 15.05
C ILE A 31 24.85 7.17 15.02
N TRP A 32 25.12 6.36 16.03
CA TRP A 32 26.34 5.58 16.16
C TRP A 32 26.07 4.14 15.74
N ALA A 33 27.00 3.58 14.98
CA ALA A 33 26.99 2.18 14.58
C ALA A 33 28.31 1.48 14.96
N HIS A 34 29.04 2.06 15.92
CA HIS A 34 30.35 1.63 16.35
C HIS A 34 30.45 1.63 17.88
N ILE A 35 31.45 0.93 18.41
CA ILE A 35 31.84 0.92 19.81
C ILE A 35 32.70 2.17 20.06
N PRO A 36 32.35 3.05 21.02
CA PRO A 36 33.15 4.24 21.31
C PRO A 36 34.46 3.86 22.01
N GLU A 37 35.43 4.76 21.97
CA GLU A 37 36.69 4.61 22.70
C GLU A 37 36.44 4.53 24.21
N LYS A 38 37.13 3.62 24.90
CA LYS A 38 37.09 3.54 26.36
C LYS A 38 37.90 4.72 26.95
N PRO A 39 37.28 5.63 27.72
CA PRO A 39 38.00 6.73 28.35
C PRO A 39 38.99 6.21 29.39
N ALA A 40 40.15 6.87 29.54
CA ALA A 40 41.15 6.55 30.55
C ALA A 40 40.55 6.54 31.96
N ASP A 41 40.92 5.58 32.81
CA ASP A 41 40.31 5.44 34.15
C ASP A 41 40.51 6.66 35.06
N SER A 42 41.52 7.48 34.78
CA SER A 42 41.79 8.76 35.45
C SER A 42 40.80 9.88 35.06
N ASP A 43 40.20 9.83 33.86
CA ASP A 43 39.24 10.83 33.41
C ASP A 43 37.88 10.63 34.11
N LYS A 44 37.55 11.54 35.02
CA LYS A 44 36.28 11.54 35.77
C LYS A 44 35.27 12.56 35.24
N SER A 45 35.50 13.13 34.05
CA SER A 45 34.57 14.07 33.42
C SER A 45 33.18 13.46 33.22
N ALA A 46 32.16 14.32 33.15
CA ALA A 46 30.78 13.88 32.89
C ALA A 46 30.68 13.09 31.56
N TRP A 47 31.45 13.51 30.55
CA TRP A 47 31.51 12.82 29.26
C TRP A 47 32.15 11.43 29.38
N ALA A 48 33.27 11.30 30.08
CA ALA A 48 33.90 9.99 30.29
C ALA A 48 32.97 9.03 31.03
N ASN A 49 32.24 9.50 32.05
CA ASN A 49 31.25 8.68 32.75
C ASN A 49 30.06 8.30 31.85
N PHE A 50 29.60 9.20 30.98
CA PHE A 50 28.58 8.92 29.99
C PHE A 50 29.02 7.83 29.01
N ILE A 51 30.23 7.91 28.45
CA ILE A 51 30.76 6.89 27.54
C ILE A 51 30.95 5.54 28.24
N ARG A 52 31.41 5.52 29.50
CA ARG A 52 31.46 4.28 30.30
C ARG A 52 30.07 3.66 30.45
N LYS A 53 29.04 4.48 30.68
CA LYS A 53 27.65 3.99 30.76
C LYS A 53 27.17 3.46 29.41
N VAL A 54 27.51 4.10 28.29
CA VAL A 54 27.24 3.58 26.94
C VAL A 54 27.90 2.20 26.74
N LEU A 55 29.18 2.07 27.08
CA LEU A 55 29.93 0.80 26.99
C LEU A 55 29.33 -0.31 27.86
N GLU A 56 28.80 0.03 29.04
CA GLU A 56 28.09 -0.91 29.93
C GLU A 56 26.77 -1.43 29.31
N LEU A 57 26.06 -0.56 28.59
CA LEU A 57 24.74 -0.86 28.02
C LEU A 57 24.80 -1.49 26.62
N LEU A 58 25.86 -1.21 25.85
CA LEU A 58 26.09 -1.76 24.51
C LEU A 58 25.91 -3.29 24.43
N PRO A 59 26.56 -4.11 25.27
CA PRO A 59 26.43 -5.57 25.17
C PRO A 59 25.05 -6.08 25.55
N LYS A 60 24.32 -5.35 26.40
CA LYS A 60 22.96 -5.70 26.83
C LYS A 60 21.93 -5.44 25.72
N PHE A 61 22.13 -4.38 24.94
CA PHE A 61 21.07 -3.83 24.11
C PHE A 61 21.41 -3.59 22.66
N GLN A 62 22.68 -3.47 22.24
CA GLN A 62 23.02 -3.02 20.89
C GLN A 62 23.95 -3.94 20.11
N ILE A 63 24.31 -5.09 20.68
CA ILE A 63 25.00 -6.15 19.94
C ILE A 63 23.98 -7.04 19.24
N HIS A 64 24.14 -7.18 17.93
CA HIS A 64 23.41 -8.16 17.16
C HIS A 64 24.12 -9.50 17.16
N ASP A 65 23.54 -10.46 17.87
CA ASP A 65 23.89 -11.87 17.71
C ASP A 65 22.73 -12.68 17.12
N CYS A 66 23.04 -13.46 16.09
CA CYS A 66 22.02 -14.11 15.29
C CYS A 66 21.49 -15.38 15.99
N GLY A 67 20.37 -15.24 16.69
CA GLY A 67 19.56 -16.39 17.15
C GLY A 67 18.86 -17.12 16.00
N GLU A 68 18.27 -18.29 16.28
CA GLU A 68 17.57 -19.13 15.29
C GLU A 68 16.46 -18.37 14.54
N HIS A 69 15.72 -17.52 15.24
CA HIS A 69 14.64 -16.70 14.64
C HIS A 69 15.15 -15.56 13.73
N CYS A 70 16.45 -15.26 13.77
CA CYS A 70 17.05 -14.20 12.96
C CYS A 70 17.66 -14.72 11.65
N LYS A 71 18.01 -16.00 11.60
CA LYS A 71 18.60 -16.63 10.41
C LYS A 71 17.49 -17.07 9.45
N GLY A 72 17.63 -16.72 8.19
CA GLY A 72 16.79 -17.25 7.12
C GLY A 72 17.06 -18.73 6.88
N SER A 73 16.26 -19.37 6.02
CA SER A 73 16.43 -20.78 5.62
C SER A 73 17.80 -21.08 4.99
N ASN A 74 18.48 -20.07 4.46
CA ASN A 74 19.84 -20.16 3.91
C ASN A 74 20.94 -19.92 4.96
N GLY A 75 20.61 -19.84 6.25
CA GLY A 75 21.54 -19.57 7.34
C GLY A 75 22.02 -18.11 7.43
N ARG A 76 21.63 -17.22 6.50
CA ARG A 76 22.03 -15.80 6.52
C ARG A 76 21.12 -14.99 7.44
N CYS A 77 21.69 -13.98 8.09
CA CYS A 77 20.93 -13.04 8.90
C CYS A 77 19.90 -12.28 8.05
N LEU A 78 18.62 -12.33 8.44
CA LEU A 78 17.54 -11.59 7.79
C LEU A 78 17.70 -10.06 7.91
N LYS A 79 18.51 -9.59 8.86
CA LYS A 79 18.85 -8.18 9.08
C LYS A 79 20.17 -7.77 8.40
N GLY A 80 20.84 -8.72 7.75
CA GLY A 80 22.09 -8.49 7.02
C GLY A 80 23.29 -8.20 7.92
N PHE A 81 23.34 -8.80 9.11
CA PHE A 81 24.54 -8.82 9.94
C PHE A 81 25.42 -10.05 9.63
N PRO A 82 26.76 -9.96 9.80
CA PRO A 82 27.53 -8.74 10.09
C PRO A 82 27.44 -7.70 8.96
N LYS A 83 27.35 -6.41 9.32
CA LYS A 83 27.35 -5.28 8.37
C LYS A 83 28.79 -4.98 7.93
N PRO A 84 29.05 -4.54 6.69
CA PRO A 84 30.41 -4.21 6.26
C PRO A 84 30.97 -3.00 7.04
N TYR A 85 32.30 -2.93 7.14
CA TYR A 85 32.98 -1.73 7.62
C TYR A 85 32.77 -0.57 6.63
N SER A 86 32.72 0.65 7.15
CA SER A 86 32.64 1.88 6.36
C SER A 86 33.34 3.02 7.10
N ARG A 87 34.21 3.76 6.41
CA ARG A 87 34.94 4.90 7.00
C ARG A 87 34.08 6.15 7.16
N THR A 88 33.02 6.27 6.36
CA THR A 88 32.09 7.39 6.36
C THR A 88 30.65 6.89 6.27
N THR A 89 29.70 7.72 6.67
CA THR A 89 28.28 7.44 6.43
C THR A 89 27.93 7.74 4.98
N ILE A 90 27.29 6.78 4.31
CA ILE A 90 26.89 6.88 2.89
C ILE A 90 25.38 6.95 2.82
N LEU A 91 24.88 8.06 2.26
CA LEU A 91 23.47 8.30 2.04
C LEU A 91 23.06 7.85 0.64
N HIS A 92 21.89 7.23 0.55
CA HIS A 92 21.35 6.72 -0.71
C HIS A 92 19.93 7.23 -0.90
N ALA A 93 19.55 7.50 -2.16
CA ALA A 93 18.23 8.04 -2.46
C ALA A 93 17.09 7.03 -2.23
N ASN A 94 17.35 5.73 -2.41
CA ASN A 94 16.32 4.68 -2.43
C ASN A 94 16.62 3.47 -1.52
N LYS A 95 17.64 3.55 -0.66
CA LYS A 95 17.94 2.50 0.32
C LYS A 95 18.38 3.12 1.65
N PRO A 96 18.30 2.37 2.77
CA PRO A 96 18.77 2.86 4.06
C PRO A 96 20.23 3.32 4.01
N ALA A 97 20.56 4.30 4.85
CA ALA A 97 21.92 4.80 5.00
C ALA A 97 22.87 3.68 5.45
N GLU A 98 24.10 3.72 4.93
CA GLU A 98 25.19 2.86 5.40
C GLU A 98 26.03 3.66 6.39
N TYR A 99 25.91 3.34 7.67
CA TYR A 99 26.58 4.08 8.75
C TYR A 99 28.08 3.82 8.82
N LYS A 100 28.81 4.85 9.26
CA LYS A 100 30.21 4.76 9.63
C LYS A 100 30.44 3.65 10.67
N ARG A 101 31.27 2.67 10.27
CA ARG A 101 31.70 1.50 11.03
C ARG A 101 33.21 1.34 10.81
N PRO A 102 34.07 2.04 11.55
CA PRO A 102 35.51 1.94 11.37
C PRO A 102 35.97 0.51 11.64
N SER A 103 36.89 0.00 10.81
CA SER A 103 37.58 -1.26 11.05
C SER A 103 38.59 -1.09 12.20
N PRO A 104 39.04 -2.16 12.87
CA PRO A 104 40.13 -2.04 13.85
C PRO A 104 41.41 -1.39 13.30
N GLU A 105 41.70 -1.60 12.02
CA GLU A 105 42.83 -0.98 11.31
C GLU A 105 42.63 0.53 11.10
N ASP A 106 41.38 0.98 10.97
CA ASP A 106 40.99 2.39 10.84
C ASP A 106 40.63 3.05 12.19
N GLY A 107 41.11 2.50 13.31
CA GLY A 107 40.85 3.04 14.65
C GLY A 107 39.50 2.66 15.27
N GLY A 108 38.83 1.64 14.75
CA GLY A 108 37.59 1.09 15.30
C GLY A 108 37.84 0.25 16.55
N HIS A 109 37.05 0.46 17.60
CA HIS A 109 37.19 -0.30 18.84
C HIS A 109 36.46 -1.65 18.81
N THR A 110 36.89 -2.54 19.69
CA THR A 110 36.30 -3.86 19.92
C THR A 110 35.81 -3.98 21.36
N LEU A 111 34.84 -4.86 21.59
CA LEU A 111 34.34 -5.18 22.92
C LEU A 111 34.48 -6.67 23.17
N THR A 112 35.20 -7.03 24.22
CA THR A 112 35.36 -8.44 24.60
C THR A 112 34.48 -8.76 25.79
N LEU A 113 33.67 -9.82 25.66
CA LEU A 113 32.74 -10.28 26.69
C LEU A 113 33.11 -11.70 27.11
N GLU A 114 33.17 -11.92 28.41
CA GLU A 114 33.37 -13.24 29.01
C GLU A 114 32.02 -13.82 29.44
N TYR A 115 31.68 -14.98 28.89
CA TYR A 115 30.53 -15.77 29.31
C TYR A 115 31.02 -17.11 29.84
N GLY A 116 31.19 -17.21 31.17
CA GLY A 116 31.78 -18.37 31.81
C GLY A 116 33.24 -18.53 31.40
N SER A 117 33.59 -19.65 30.76
CA SER A 117 34.94 -19.92 30.24
C SER A 117 35.16 -19.48 28.79
N THR A 118 34.15 -18.90 28.13
CA THR A 118 34.23 -18.50 26.73
C THR A 118 34.39 -16.98 26.62
N GLU A 119 35.47 -16.54 25.98
CA GLU A 119 35.73 -15.14 25.65
C GLU A 119 35.29 -14.88 24.20
N THR A 120 34.41 -13.89 24.00
CA THR A 120 33.93 -13.50 22.66
C THR A 120 34.24 -12.04 22.39
N THR A 121 34.99 -11.78 21.32
CA THR A 121 35.30 -10.42 20.86
C THR A 121 34.31 -9.97 19.79
N TYR A 122 33.66 -8.84 20.04
CA TYR A 122 32.73 -8.18 19.12
C TYR A 122 33.39 -6.97 18.47
N THR A 123 33.14 -6.79 17.17
CA THR A 123 33.59 -5.64 16.39
C THR A 123 32.41 -4.77 15.96
N ASN A 124 32.71 -3.61 15.38
CA ASN A 124 31.71 -2.69 14.81
C ASN A 124 30.81 -3.31 13.74
N LEU A 125 31.14 -4.49 13.20
CA LEU A 125 30.30 -5.21 12.23
C LEU A 125 28.95 -5.65 12.80
N ARG A 126 28.85 -5.81 14.13
CA ARG A 126 27.68 -6.37 14.83
C ARG A 126 26.88 -5.36 15.63
N ILE A 127 27.27 -4.08 15.63
CA ILE A 127 26.56 -3.04 16.38
C ILE A 127 25.29 -2.62 15.64
N VAL A 128 24.15 -2.66 16.31
CA VAL A 128 22.90 -2.10 15.80
C VAL A 128 22.98 -0.56 15.92
N PRO A 129 22.65 0.21 14.86
CA PRO A 129 22.66 1.67 14.92
C PRO A 129 21.82 2.22 16.08
N TYR A 130 22.39 3.11 16.88
CA TYR A 130 21.80 3.61 18.11
C TYR A 130 22.15 5.08 18.33
N ASN A 131 21.40 5.76 19.20
CA ASN A 131 21.82 7.06 19.73
C ASN A 131 22.30 6.86 21.17
N PRO A 132 23.51 7.34 21.54
CA PRO A 132 24.07 7.08 22.87
C PRO A 132 23.23 7.70 24.00
N TYR A 133 22.61 8.86 23.77
CA TYR A 133 21.74 9.48 24.77
C TYR A 133 20.44 8.69 24.96
N ILE A 134 19.81 8.22 23.88
CA ILE A 134 18.62 7.37 23.95
C ILE A 134 18.94 6.05 24.66
N LEU A 135 20.12 5.47 24.40
CA LEU A 135 20.56 4.24 25.06
C LEU A 135 20.66 4.43 26.57
N VAL A 136 21.29 5.50 27.03
CA VAL A 136 21.45 5.79 28.47
C VAL A 136 20.14 6.22 29.11
N MET A 137 19.30 7.00 28.41
CA MET A 137 18.03 7.50 28.95
C MET A 137 17.00 6.40 29.17
N PHE A 138 16.90 5.43 28.26
CA PHE A 138 15.86 4.40 28.30
C PHE A 138 16.37 3.01 28.65
N GLU A 139 17.70 2.79 28.68
CA GLU A 139 18.35 1.51 28.95
C GLU A 139 17.67 0.35 28.20
N CYS A 140 17.44 0.52 26.90
CA CYS A 140 16.72 -0.45 26.08
C CYS A 140 17.28 -0.56 24.65
N HIS A 141 16.99 -1.69 24.01
CA HIS A 141 17.31 -1.91 22.60
C HIS A 141 16.49 -0.96 21.72
N HIS A 142 17.19 -0.29 20.81
CA HIS A 142 16.56 0.51 19.75
C HIS A 142 17.45 0.49 18.50
N ASN A 143 16.82 0.48 17.34
CA ASN A 143 17.48 0.62 16.04
C ASN A 143 17.12 1.99 15.48
N LEU A 144 18.06 2.93 15.49
CA LEU A 144 17.84 4.27 14.98
C LEU A 144 18.32 4.37 13.53
N GLU A 145 17.39 4.68 12.63
CA GLU A 145 17.65 4.82 11.21
C GLU A 145 17.39 6.25 10.73
N TYR A 146 18.21 6.72 9.80
CA TYR A 146 18.07 7.99 9.11
C TYR A 146 17.15 7.76 7.91
N ALA A 147 15.99 8.40 7.94
CA ALA A 147 15.00 8.30 6.89
C ALA A 147 15.17 9.46 5.89
N TYR A 148 15.54 9.13 4.66
CA TYR A 148 15.75 10.10 3.58
C TYR A 148 14.46 10.31 2.78
N GLY A 149 14.06 11.56 2.57
CA GLY A 149 12.97 11.95 1.66
C GLY A 149 11.57 12.07 2.30
N GLN A 150 10.72 12.90 1.68
CA GLN A 150 9.35 13.17 2.15
C GLN A 150 8.45 11.93 2.19
N SER A 151 8.63 10.98 1.26
CA SER A 151 7.79 9.79 1.13
C SER A 151 8.05 8.74 2.21
N ASP A 152 9.31 8.50 2.57
CA ASP A 152 9.65 7.53 3.62
C ASP A 152 9.28 8.07 5.02
N ASN A 153 9.44 9.36 5.29
CA ASN A 153 9.02 9.98 6.55
C ASN A 153 7.49 9.86 6.79
N LEU A 154 6.69 10.17 5.77
CA LEU A 154 5.23 9.99 5.81
C LEU A 154 4.85 8.51 5.99
N LYS A 155 5.57 7.60 5.35
CA LYS A 155 5.38 6.16 5.51
C LYS A 155 5.67 5.75 6.95
N TYR A 156 6.73 6.18 7.62
CA TYR A 156 6.96 5.82 9.02
C TYR A 156 5.90 6.41 9.96
N ALA A 157 5.46 7.65 9.72
CA ALA A 157 4.42 8.30 10.51
C ALA A 157 3.04 7.62 10.37
N LEU A 158 2.68 7.14 9.17
CA LEU A 158 1.36 6.58 8.88
C LEU A 158 1.31 5.05 8.91
N LYS A 159 2.34 4.37 8.43
CA LYS A 159 2.34 2.91 8.25
C LYS A 159 2.06 2.18 9.55
N TYR A 160 2.70 2.58 10.66
CA TYR A 160 2.65 1.82 11.91
C TYR A 160 1.37 2.03 12.72
N PRO A 161 0.82 3.26 12.83
CA PRO A 161 -0.52 3.46 13.40
C PRO A 161 -1.63 2.75 12.61
N PHE A 162 -1.51 2.69 11.28
CA PHE A 162 -2.52 2.09 10.40
C PHE A 162 -2.17 0.68 9.93
N LYS A 163 -1.13 0.06 10.49
CA LYS A 163 -0.76 -1.31 10.15
C LYS A 163 -1.83 -2.24 10.70
N GLY A 164 -2.68 -2.75 9.81
CA GLY A 164 -3.70 -3.71 10.18
C GLY A 164 -3.09 -5.00 10.76
N PRO A 165 -3.88 -5.78 11.52
CA PRO A 165 -3.45 -7.09 11.98
C PRO A 165 -3.08 -7.96 10.77
N SER A 166 -1.79 -8.32 10.66
CA SER A 166 -1.30 -9.24 9.63
C SER A 166 -1.56 -10.67 10.10
N PHE A 167 -2.80 -11.15 9.95
CA PHE A 167 -3.14 -12.54 10.21
C PHE A 167 -3.93 -13.10 9.02
N SER A 168 -3.34 -14.07 8.34
CA SER A 168 -3.98 -14.90 7.33
C SER A 168 -3.95 -16.33 7.85
N TYR A 169 -5.12 -16.92 8.07
CA TYR A 169 -5.25 -18.31 8.48
C TYR A 169 -5.56 -19.16 7.25
N ILE A 170 -4.70 -20.13 6.95
CA ILE A 170 -4.92 -21.11 5.90
C ILE A 170 -4.74 -22.47 6.56
N LYS A 171 -5.80 -23.29 6.55
CA LYS A 171 -5.76 -24.68 6.99
C LYS A 171 -6.09 -25.56 5.78
N CYS A 172 -5.09 -26.24 5.25
CA CYS A 172 -5.30 -27.29 4.25
C CYS A 172 -5.55 -28.60 4.99
N GLN A 173 -6.70 -29.23 4.73
CA GLN A 173 -7.05 -30.56 5.22
C GLN A 173 -7.77 -31.30 4.10
N ASP A 174 -7.43 -32.56 3.88
CA ASP A 174 -8.15 -33.42 2.92
C ASP A 174 -9.48 -33.88 3.54
N GLY A 175 -10.58 -33.71 2.80
CA GLY A 175 -11.95 -34.07 3.22
C GLY A 175 -12.82 -32.89 3.68
N THR A 176 -13.94 -33.18 4.35
CA THR A 176 -14.92 -32.18 4.80
C THR A 176 -14.36 -31.37 5.97
N VAL A 177 -14.04 -30.10 5.73
CA VAL A 177 -13.52 -29.20 6.76
C VAL A 177 -14.67 -28.74 7.65
N SER A 178 -14.67 -29.16 8.92
CA SER A 178 -15.48 -28.52 9.96
C SER A 178 -14.85 -27.16 10.30
N ILE A 179 -15.47 -26.08 9.80
CA ILE A 179 -15.02 -24.70 9.99
C ILE A 179 -15.74 -24.12 11.20
N ASP A 180 -15.03 -24.04 12.33
CA ASP A 180 -15.47 -23.21 13.46
C ASP A 180 -15.18 -21.74 13.15
N GLU A 181 -16.12 -21.11 12.46
CA GLU A 181 -16.07 -19.69 12.08
C GLU A 181 -15.96 -18.77 13.32
N PRO A 182 -16.73 -18.97 14.42
CA PRO A 182 -16.58 -18.17 15.63
C PRO A 182 -15.16 -18.18 16.23
N ALA A 183 -14.54 -19.36 16.37
CA ALA A 183 -13.18 -19.46 16.90
C ALA A 183 -12.15 -18.81 15.96
N GLN A 184 -12.34 -18.91 14.65
CA GLN A 184 -11.49 -18.23 13.67
C GLN A 184 -11.66 -16.70 13.73
N TYR A 185 -12.90 -16.23 13.82
CA TYR A 185 -13.22 -14.82 13.95
C TYR A 185 -12.62 -14.23 15.24
N ALA A 186 -12.72 -14.96 16.37
CA ALA A 186 -12.08 -14.57 17.63
C ALA A 186 -10.55 -14.46 17.52
N ARG A 187 -9.88 -15.37 16.80
CA ARG A 187 -8.43 -15.30 16.52
C ARG A 187 -8.06 -14.10 15.65
N MET A 188 -8.90 -13.76 14.66
CA MET A 188 -8.71 -12.58 13.81
C MET A 188 -8.85 -11.28 14.61
N LEU A 189 -9.73 -11.27 15.62
CA LEU A 189 -9.96 -10.13 16.51
C LEU A 189 -8.92 -9.96 17.63
N TYR A 190 -7.92 -10.85 17.74
CA TYR A 190 -6.89 -10.75 18.79
C TYR A 190 -6.27 -9.35 18.87
N ARG A 191 -6.25 -8.82 20.10
CA ARG A 191 -5.63 -7.57 20.53
C ARG A 191 -4.49 -7.92 21.48
N SER A 192 -3.33 -7.28 21.33
CA SER A 192 -2.23 -7.48 22.29
C SER A 192 -2.63 -6.95 23.68
N PRO A 193 -2.04 -7.47 24.77
CA PRO A 193 -2.31 -6.95 26.12
C PRO A 193 -2.09 -5.42 26.25
N PRO A 194 -1.04 -4.82 25.66
CA PRO A 194 -0.89 -3.36 25.68
C PRO A 194 -1.98 -2.60 24.89
N GLU A 195 -2.45 -3.14 23.76
CA GLU A 195 -3.59 -2.54 23.02
C GLU A 195 -4.88 -2.62 23.84
N ALA A 196 -5.11 -3.75 24.52
CA ALA A 196 -6.25 -3.95 25.40
C ALA A 196 -6.22 -2.97 26.58
N HIS A 197 -5.05 -2.77 27.20
CA HIS A 197 -4.86 -1.78 28.26
C HIS A 197 -5.27 -0.38 27.80
N CYS A 198 -4.72 0.11 26.68
CA CYS A 198 -5.10 1.44 26.16
C CYS A 198 -6.61 1.56 25.90
N ARG A 199 -7.26 0.51 25.40
CA ARG A 199 -8.71 0.50 25.17
C ARG A 199 -9.53 0.51 26.46
N ILE A 200 -9.16 -0.31 27.45
CA ILE A 200 -9.83 -0.37 28.77
C ILE A 200 -9.80 1.01 29.44
N TYR A 201 -8.66 1.69 29.38
CA TYR A 201 -8.49 3.03 29.95
C TYR A 201 -8.91 4.17 29.01
N SER A 202 -9.56 3.86 27.87
CA SER A 202 -9.98 4.86 26.88
C SER A 202 -8.87 5.80 26.40
N GLN A 203 -7.61 5.35 26.45
CA GLN A 203 -6.46 6.08 25.97
C GLN A 203 -6.47 6.08 24.43
N ARG A 204 -6.68 7.26 23.84
CA ARG A 204 -6.57 7.43 22.39
C ARG A 204 -5.10 7.31 21.98
N TYR A 205 -4.78 6.30 21.18
CA TYR A 205 -3.42 6.06 20.67
C TYR A 205 -3.14 6.73 19.31
N ALA A 206 -4.16 7.34 18.69
CA ALA A 206 -4.04 8.18 17.51
C ALA A 206 -5.01 9.36 17.63
N TYR A 207 -4.51 10.56 17.31
CA TYR A 207 -5.32 11.74 17.09
C TYR A 207 -5.27 12.06 15.61
N LEU A 208 -6.45 12.13 14.97
CA LEU A 208 -6.56 12.57 13.59
C LEU A 208 -7.15 13.97 13.62
N SER A 209 -6.49 14.91 12.95
CA SER A 209 -7.00 16.27 12.81
C SER A 209 -8.30 16.34 12.01
N HIS A 210 -8.59 15.31 11.21
CA HIS A 210 -9.77 15.25 10.35
C HIS A 210 -10.39 13.85 10.41
N THR A 211 -11.73 13.81 10.37
CA THR A 211 -12.49 12.57 10.15
C THR A 211 -12.57 12.30 8.66
N VAL A 212 -12.16 11.11 8.23
CA VAL A 212 -12.31 10.67 6.83
C VAL A 212 -13.61 9.87 6.71
N ILE A 213 -14.57 10.40 5.95
CA ILE A 213 -15.83 9.72 5.66
C ILE A 213 -15.77 9.16 4.23
N PRO A 214 -15.81 7.83 4.06
CA PRO A 214 -15.89 7.25 2.73
C PRO A 214 -17.29 7.47 2.15
N LEU A 215 -17.38 8.19 1.02
CA LEU A 215 -18.63 8.33 0.28
C LEU A 215 -19.01 6.99 -0.37
N SER A 216 -20.26 6.57 -0.17
CA SER A 216 -20.76 5.30 -0.70
C SER A 216 -20.87 5.37 -2.22
N ILE A 217 -20.41 4.34 -2.91
CA ILE A 217 -20.51 4.19 -4.37
C ILE A 217 -20.99 2.78 -4.67
N HIS A 218 -22.11 2.66 -5.38
CA HIS A 218 -22.71 1.38 -5.76
C HIS A 218 -23.64 1.54 -6.97
N LEU A 219 -23.98 0.42 -7.61
CA LEU A 219 -25.02 0.38 -8.65
C LEU A 219 -26.42 0.44 -8.02
N PRO A 220 -27.46 0.76 -8.82
CA PRO A 220 -28.85 0.64 -8.36
C PRO A 220 -29.13 -0.79 -7.85
N GLY A 221 -29.53 -0.92 -6.59
CA GLY A 221 -29.82 -2.21 -5.95
C GLY A 221 -28.60 -2.91 -5.33
N GLU A 222 -27.38 -2.41 -5.53
CA GLU A 222 -26.14 -3.00 -5.00
C GLU A 222 -25.57 -2.24 -3.79
N GLN A 223 -26.41 -1.54 -3.03
CA GLN A 223 -25.98 -0.85 -1.82
C GLN A 223 -25.49 -1.84 -0.75
N ASN A 224 -24.31 -1.55 -0.19
CA ASN A 224 -23.86 -2.24 1.02
C ASN A 224 -24.63 -1.70 2.23
N ILE A 225 -25.46 -2.55 2.82
CA ILE A 225 -26.27 -2.21 3.99
C ILE A 225 -25.70 -2.94 5.20
N TYR A 226 -25.41 -2.18 6.26
CA TYR A 226 -24.94 -2.71 7.53
C TYR A 226 -26.06 -2.59 8.57
N PHE A 227 -26.51 -3.72 9.09
CA PHE A 227 -27.50 -3.77 10.16
C PHE A 227 -26.76 -3.80 11.50
N LYS A 228 -26.86 -2.70 12.26
CA LYS A 228 -26.34 -2.65 13.64
C LYS A 228 -27.41 -3.03 14.67
N ASP A 229 -28.68 -2.85 14.34
CA ASP A 229 -29.81 -2.98 15.25
C ASP A 229 -30.87 -3.92 14.65
N ALA A 230 -31.53 -4.70 15.50
CA ALA A 230 -32.60 -5.64 15.10
C ALA A 230 -33.76 -4.94 14.38
N GLU A 231 -34.06 -3.70 14.74
CA GLU A 231 -35.08 -2.86 14.11
C GLU A 231 -34.75 -2.55 12.64
N LYS A 232 -33.49 -2.25 12.33
CA LYS A 232 -33.04 -2.00 10.94
C LYS A 232 -33.07 -3.26 10.09
N LEU A 233 -32.86 -4.43 10.72
CA LEU A 233 -32.99 -5.73 10.05
C LEU A 233 -34.45 -6.00 9.65
N ASN A 234 -35.39 -5.75 10.56
CA ASN A 234 -36.83 -5.88 10.29
C ASN A 234 -37.31 -4.90 9.21
N ASN A 235 -36.81 -3.66 9.23
CA ASN A 235 -37.12 -2.67 8.20
C ASN A 235 -36.64 -3.12 6.81
N ALA A 236 -35.44 -3.68 6.69
CA ALA A 236 -34.97 -4.23 5.42
C ALA A 236 -35.73 -5.49 4.99
N ALA A 237 -36.15 -6.35 5.92
CA ALA A 237 -37.03 -7.48 5.62
C ALA A 237 -38.39 -7.01 5.05
N ASN A 238 -38.86 -5.83 5.47
CA ASN A 238 -40.04 -5.16 4.94
C ASN A 238 -39.77 -4.28 3.70
N GLY A 239 -38.58 -4.39 3.09
CA GLY A 239 -38.21 -3.66 1.86
C GLY A 239 -37.78 -2.20 2.08
N ILE A 240 -37.69 -1.74 3.33
CA ILE A 240 -37.23 -0.39 3.68
C ILE A 240 -35.70 -0.44 3.83
N LEU A 241 -35.00 -0.11 2.75
CA LEU A 241 -33.55 -0.09 2.71
C LEU A 241 -33.04 1.26 3.25
N PRO A 242 -32.04 1.27 4.14
CA PRO A 242 -31.47 2.51 4.64
C PRO A 242 -30.80 3.28 3.50
N GLU A 243 -30.92 4.61 3.59
CA GLU A 243 -30.34 5.49 2.59
C GLU A 243 -28.81 5.52 2.71
N THR A 244 -28.13 5.42 1.58
CA THR A 244 -26.71 5.68 1.45
C THR A 244 -26.47 7.16 1.10
N HIS A 245 -25.24 7.65 1.35
CA HIS A 245 -24.78 8.96 0.85
C HIS A 245 -25.14 9.15 -0.64
N LEU A 246 -24.99 8.11 -1.47
CA LEU A 246 -25.27 8.20 -2.90
C LEU A 246 -26.77 8.39 -3.17
N THR A 247 -27.62 7.61 -2.49
CA THR A 247 -29.07 7.73 -2.68
C THR A 247 -29.63 9.06 -2.18
N GLN A 248 -29.08 9.59 -1.08
CA GLN A 248 -29.45 10.91 -0.57
C GLN A 248 -29.05 12.02 -1.54
N TYR A 249 -27.83 11.94 -2.10
CA TYR A 249 -27.40 12.87 -3.15
C TYR A 249 -28.38 12.94 -4.31
N TRP A 250 -28.85 11.77 -4.78
CA TRP A 250 -29.78 11.72 -5.91
C TRP A 250 -31.15 12.27 -5.57
N LYS A 251 -31.66 12.02 -4.37
CA LYS A 251 -32.92 12.61 -3.91
C LYS A 251 -32.82 14.14 -3.91
N MET A 252 -31.76 14.69 -3.31
CA MET A 252 -31.51 16.13 -3.29
C MET A 252 -31.36 16.72 -4.70
N TRP A 253 -30.58 16.06 -5.57
CA TRP A 253 -30.39 16.48 -6.96
C TRP A 253 -31.71 16.49 -7.73
N LYS A 254 -32.53 15.45 -7.57
CA LYS A 254 -33.84 15.31 -8.23
C LYS A 254 -34.83 16.37 -7.75
N ASN A 255 -34.77 16.69 -6.46
CA ASN A 255 -35.63 17.70 -5.83
C ASN A 255 -35.13 19.14 -6.03
N ASN A 256 -34.01 19.34 -6.73
CA ASN A 256 -33.31 20.63 -6.90
C ASN A 256 -32.85 21.27 -5.57
N GLU A 257 -32.56 20.46 -4.56
CA GLU A 257 -32.03 20.90 -3.25
C GLU A 257 -30.51 21.18 -3.30
N ILE A 258 -29.82 20.73 -4.34
CA ILE A 258 -28.41 21.00 -4.62
C ILE A 258 -28.25 21.44 -6.08
N ASP A 259 -27.22 22.25 -6.37
CA ASP A 259 -26.90 22.63 -7.75
C ASP A 259 -26.73 21.38 -8.62
N LYS A 260 -27.38 21.36 -9.79
CA LYS A 260 -27.28 20.26 -10.75
C LYS A 260 -25.86 20.07 -11.28
N ASN A 261 -25.02 21.10 -11.17
CA ASN A 261 -23.61 21.07 -11.50
C ASN A 261 -22.71 20.74 -10.30
N SER A 262 -23.27 20.58 -9.09
CA SER A 262 -22.52 20.15 -7.93
C SER A 262 -21.92 18.76 -8.16
N PHE A 263 -20.79 18.51 -7.53
CA PHE A 263 -20.12 17.23 -7.55
C PHE A 263 -20.52 16.43 -6.31
N TYR A 264 -20.58 15.10 -6.43
CA TYR A 264 -20.90 14.22 -5.30
C TYR A 264 -19.92 14.38 -4.11
N GLU A 265 -18.66 14.74 -4.39
CA GLU A 265 -17.66 15.06 -3.36
C GLU A 265 -17.97 16.33 -2.55
N ASN A 266 -18.83 17.21 -3.08
CA ASN A 266 -19.28 18.44 -2.43
C ASN A 266 -20.66 18.27 -1.77
N MET A 267 -21.01 17.03 -1.41
CA MET A 267 -22.24 16.73 -0.67
C MET A 267 -22.29 17.54 0.64
N PRO A 268 -23.47 18.10 1.01
CA PRO A 268 -23.64 18.84 2.26
C PRO A 268 -23.26 18.04 3.53
N GLU A 269 -22.58 18.71 4.47
CA GLU A 269 -22.04 18.11 5.72
C GLU A 269 -23.11 17.48 6.62
N ASN A 270 -24.32 18.05 6.64
CA ASN A 270 -25.46 17.56 7.42
C ASN A 270 -25.90 16.15 7.00
N ILE A 271 -25.71 15.80 5.73
CA ILE A 271 -26.04 14.46 5.19
C ILE A 271 -24.97 13.44 5.57
N LEU A 272 -23.73 13.87 5.76
CA LEU A 272 -22.62 13.02 6.23
C LEU A 272 -22.69 12.75 7.74
N GLY A 273 -23.74 13.23 8.43
CA GLY A 273 -23.88 13.11 9.89
C GLY A 273 -22.79 13.87 10.65
N MET A 274 -22.19 14.89 10.02
CA MET A 274 -21.16 15.71 10.66
C MET A 274 -21.84 16.75 11.55
N THR A 275 -21.82 16.52 12.86
CA THR A 275 -22.10 17.57 13.83
C THR A 275 -20.87 18.46 13.95
N LYS A 276 -21.02 19.78 13.73
CA LYS A 276 -19.97 20.75 14.09
C LYS A 276 -19.68 20.58 15.58
N ILE A 277 -18.49 20.11 15.90
CA ILE A 277 -17.99 20.15 17.27
C ILE A 277 -17.49 21.59 17.47
N GLU A 278 -18.26 22.39 18.19
CA GLU A 278 -17.82 23.70 18.69
C GLU A 278 -16.68 23.48 19.68
N SER A 279 -15.46 23.32 19.15
CA SER A 279 -14.23 23.42 19.92
C SER A 279 -13.46 24.59 19.33
N GLY A 280 -13.18 25.57 20.20
CA GLY A 280 -12.73 26.90 19.83
C GLY A 280 -11.54 26.91 18.87
N SER A 281 -11.59 27.88 17.94
CA SER A 281 -10.44 28.45 17.23
C SER A 281 -9.60 27.51 16.36
N GLN A 282 -10.22 26.72 15.48
CA GLN A 282 -9.54 26.25 14.26
C GLN A 282 -10.54 26.13 13.12
N GLU A 283 -10.34 26.90 12.05
CA GLU A 283 -11.07 26.73 10.79
C GLU A 283 -10.71 25.36 10.20
N TYR A 284 -11.68 24.45 10.14
CA TYR A 284 -11.49 23.13 9.54
C TYR A 284 -11.68 23.25 8.03
N PHE A 285 -10.61 23.02 7.25
CA PHE A 285 -10.70 22.91 5.80
C PHE A 285 -11.07 21.48 5.39
N LEU A 286 -12.21 21.32 4.72
CA LEU A 286 -12.64 20.07 4.11
C LEU A 286 -11.67 19.70 2.98
N THR A 287 -10.71 18.81 3.26
CA THR A 287 -9.82 18.26 2.23
C THR A 287 -10.35 16.91 1.77
N VAL A 288 -11.08 16.86 0.66
CA VAL A 288 -11.46 15.61 0.00
C VAL A 288 -10.20 14.95 -0.58
N ARG A 289 -9.70 13.88 0.05
CA ARG A 289 -8.60 13.06 -0.48
C ARG A 289 -9.10 11.73 -1.02
N LYS A 290 -8.67 11.40 -2.23
CA LYS A 290 -8.96 10.13 -2.92
C LYS A 290 -8.44 8.94 -2.09
N TYR A 291 -9.34 8.06 -1.64
CA TYR A 291 -8.96 6.77 -1.05
C TYR A 291 -9.10 5.67 -2.09
N ARG A 292 -8.00 4.95 -2.37
CA ARG A 292 -7.97 3.84 -3.34
C ARG A 292 -8.19 2.52 -2.59
N LYS A 293 -9.34 1.87 -2.77
CA LYS A 293 -9.43 0.43 -2.50
C LYS A 293 -9.24 -0.32 -3.82
N PRO A 294 -8.33 -1.30 -3.91
CA PRO A 294 -8.26 -2.19 -5.06
C PRO A 294 -9.40 -3.19 -4.95
N HIS A 295 -10.60 -2.81 -5.40
CA HIS A 295 -11.66 -3.78 -5.63
C HIS A 295 -11.70 -4.14 -7.11
N ASN A 296 -11.94 -5.41 -7.39
CA ASN A 296 -11.85 -6.06 -8.72
C ASN A 296 -12.96 -5.64 -9.70
N ASN A 297 -13.76 -4.61 -9.39
CA ASN A 297 -14.91 -4.24 -10.21
C ASN A 297 -14.61 -2.98 -11.03
N TYR A 298 -14.49 -3.19 -12.35
CA TYR A 298 -14.30 -2.20 -13.41
C TYR A 298 -15.17 -0.92 -13.27
N TRP A 299 -16.33 -1.02 -12.62
CA TRP A 299 -17.30 0.09 -12.45
C TRP A 299 -17.02 1.03 -11.27
N GLN A 300 -16.46 0.53 -10.15
CA GLN A 300 -16.06 1.39 -9.02
C GLN A 300 -14.85 2.25 -9.39
N ASN A 301 -14.04 1.70 -10.30
CA ASN A 301 -12.96 2.37 -10.99
C ASN A 301 -13.47 3.57 -11.82
N LEU A 302 -14.60 3.49 -12.53
CA LEU A 302 -15.19 4.63 -13.27
C LEU A 302 -15.44 5.87 -12.38
N TYR A 303 -15.74 5.69 -11.10
CA TYR A 303 -15.93 6.80 -10.15
C TYR A 303 -14.63 7.52 -9.79
N CYS A 304 -13.48 6.86 -9.92
CA CYS A 304 -12.17 7.40 -9.51
C CYS A 304 -11.42 8.14 -10.63
N PHE A 305 -11.91 8.10 -11.87
CA PHE A 305 -11.07 8.30 -13.07
C PHE A 305 -11.34 9.54 -13.94
N SER A 306 -12.14 10.53 -13.52
CA SER A 306 -11.90 11.91 -13.99
C SER A 306 -12.66 12.96 -13.18
N SER A 307 -12.12 14.17 -13.11
CA SER A 307 -12.84 15.37 -12.65
C SER A 307 -14.11 15.65 -13.46
N ARG A 308 -14.21 15.10 -14.68
CA ARG A 308 -15.36 15.20 -15.59
C ARG A 308 -16.44 14.13 -15.34
N ALA A 309 -16.09 12.93 -14.88
CA ALA A 309 -17.05 11.87 -14.49
C ALA A 309 -17.92 12.26 -13.29
N ARG A 310 -17.50 13.27 -12.53
CA ARG A 310 -18.20 13.83 -11.37
C ARG A 310 -19.55 14.50 -11.72
N LYS A 311 -19.82 14.80 -13.00
CA LYS A 311 -21.04 15.51 -13.45
C LYS A 311 -22.30 14.64 -13.55
N VAL A 312 -22.22 13.32 -13.38
CA VAL A 312 -23.35 12.47 -13.76
C VAL A 312 -23.38 11.20 -12.94
N ILE A 313 -24.54 10.78 -12.37
CA ILE A 313 -25.06 9.39 -12.33
C ILE A 313 -26.57 9.35 -11.92
N GLN A 314 -27.49 9.41 -12.87
CA GLN A 314 -28.66 8.48 -12.95
C GLN A 314 -29.55 8.91 -14.12
N THR A 315 -29.82 10.21 -14.25
CA THR A 315 -30.71 10.70 -15.33
C THR A 315 -29.98 10.92 -16.65
N ILE A 316 -28.65 11.12 -16.63
CA ILE A 316 -27.93 11.65 -17.79
C ILE A 316 -26.99 10.60 -18.48
N LEU A 317 -26.72 9.40 -17.93
CA LEU A 317 -25.81 8.44 -18.61
C LEU A 317 -26.49 7.47 -19.56
N LYS A 318 -27.73 7.05 -19.36
CA LYS A 318 -28.36 6.24 -20.41
C LYS A 318 -28.84 7.11 -21.56
N ASN A 319 -29.35 8.32 -21.32
CA ASN A 319 -29.80 9.20 -22.40
C ASN A 319 -28.73 10.26 -22.78
N ILE A 320 -28.05 10.07 -23.90
CA ILE A 320 -27.16 11.07 -24.51
C ILE A 320 -27.83 11.53 -25.81
N ASN A 321 -28.34 12.77 -25.83
CA ASN A 321 -29.03 13.35 -26.99
C ASN A 321 -30.15 12.46 -27.56
N GLY A 322 -30.90 11.74 -26.71
CA GLY A 322 -31.97 10.83 -27.13
C GLY A 322 -31.56 9.36 -27.25
N THR A 323 -30.26 9.02 -27.17
CA THR A 323 -29.77 7.64 -27.38
C THR A 323 -29.55 6.94 -26.06
N PHE A 324 -30.10 5.73 -25.90
CA PHE A 324 -29.94 4.90 -24.71
C PHE A 324 -28.63 4.09 -24.75
N CYS A 325 -27.73 4.27 -23.78
CA CYS A 325 -26.49 3.49 -23.66
C CYS A 325 -26.71 2.22 -22.83
N ASP A 326 -26.17 1.08 -23.26
CA ASP A 326 -26.29 -0.19 -22.55
C ASP A 326 -25.50 -0.20 -21.23
N THR A 327 -24.32 0.41 -21.24
CA THR A 327 -23.44 0.48 -20.06
C THR A 327 -22.99 1.90 -19.74
N PHE A 328 -22.64 2.14 -18.47
CA PHE A 328 -22.11 3.43 -18.01
C PHE A 328 -20.77 3.80 -18.68
N ALA A 329 -20.00 2.82 -19.12
CA ALA A 329 -18.74 3.03 -19.84
C ALA A 329 -19.00 3.58 -21.25
N ASP A 330 -20.01 3.06 -21.94
CA ASP A 330 -20.37 3.53 -23.29
C ASP A 330 -20.90 4.98 -23.24
N ALA A 331 -21.68 5.28 -22.20
CA ALA A 331 -22.15 6.63 -21.93
C ALA A 331 -21.02 7.62 -21.62
N ALA A 332 -20.05 7.22 -20.80
CA ALA A 332 -18.88 8.03 -20.50
C ALA A 332 -17.99 8.25 -21.73
N ARG A 333 -17.91 7.24 -22.63
CA ARG A 333 -17.23 7.34 -23.93
C ARG A 333 -17.91 8.33 -24.86
N MET A 334 -19.22 8.25 -25.06
CA MET A 334 -19.99 9.16 -25.93
C MET A 334 -19.91 10.63 -25.50
N ARG A 335 -19.58 10.89 -24.22
CA ARG A 335 -19.36 12.24 -23.70
C ARG A 335 -17.92 12.73 -23.73
N GLY A 336 -16.98 11.92 -24.23
CA GLY A 336 -15.56 12.26 -24.24
C GLY A 336 -14.96 12.40 -22.83
N LEU A 337 -15.43 11.61 -21.87
CA LEU A 337 -14.92 11.64 -20.49
C LEU A 337 -13.62 10.83 -20.31
N PHE A 338 -13.23 10.05 -21.32
CA PHE A 338 -11.98 9.30 -21.38
C PHE A 338 -11.03 9.94 -22.39
N GLU A 339 -9.73 9.83 -22.14
CA GLU A 339 -8.69 10.08 -23.14
C GLU A 339 -8.75 8.99 -24.22
N ASP A 340 -8.58 9.42 -25.47
CA ASP A 340 -8.68 8.58 -26.67
C ASP A 340 -7.63 7.46 -26.69
N ASN A 341 -7.95 6.34 -27.34
CA ASN A 341 -7.08 5.19 -27.58
C ASN A 341 -5.78 5.55 -28.33
N SER A 342 -5.66 6.80 -28.81
CA SER A 342 -4.53 7.37 -29.52
C SER A 342 -3.14 6.94 -29.03
N VAL A 343 -2.91 6.86 -27.70
CA VAL A 343 -1.62 6.42 -27.14
C VAL A 343 -1.37 4.95 -27.46
N TRP A 344 -2.37 4.09 -27.26
CA TRP A 344 -2.28 2.66 -27.53
C TRP A 344 -2.26 2.37 -29.03
N GLU A 345 -2.99 3.14 -29.82
CA GLU A 345 -2.94 3.05 -31.28
C GLU A 345 -1.56 3.42 -31.82
N LYS A 346 -0.96 4.53 -31.37
CA LYS A 346 0.42 4.89 -31.75
C LYS A 346 1.42 3.83 -31.33
N THR A 347 1.31 3.35 -30.09
CA THR A 347 2.17 2.29 -29.55
C THR A 347 2.08 1.00 -30.37
N LEU A 348 0.86 0.52 -30.65
CA LEU A 348 0.65 -0.69 -31.44
C LEU A 348 1.05 -0.50 -32.90
N ARG A 349 0.88 0.70 -33.45
CA ARG A 349 1.31 1.04 -34.81
C ARG A 349 2.83 1.03 -34.94
N GLU A 350 3.56 1.64 -34.02
CA GLU A 350 5.03 1.58 -33.97
C GLU A 350 5.52 0.14 -33.79
N ALA A 351 4.92 -0.61 -32.86
CA ALA A 351 5.24 -2.00 -32.62
C ALA A 351 4.98 -2.88 -33.86
N SER A 352 3.92 -2.60 -34.62
CA SER A 352 3.56 -3.38 -35.81
C SER A 352 4.61 -3.35 -36.92
N ASN A 353 5.49 -2.36 -36.92
CA ASN A 353 6.60 -2.24 -37.87
C ASN A 353 7.85 -3.04 -37.45
N SER A 354 7.97 -3.40 -36.17
CA SER A 354 9.22 -3.91 -35.60
C SER A 354 9.09 -5.27 -34.88
N LEU A 355 7.89 -5.62 -34.42
CA LEU A 355 7.66 -6.80 -33.58
C LEU A 355 7.09 -7.98 -34.37
N LEU A 356 7.48 -9.19 -33.96
CA LEU A 356 6.87 -10.42 -34.45
C LEU A 356 5.44 -10.59 -33.91
N PRO A 357 4.58 -11.38 -34.60
CA PRO A 357 3.19 -11.59 -34.17
C PRO A 357 3.04 -12.09 -32.71
N SER A 358 3.98 -12.90 -32.21
CA SER A 358 4.01 -13.34 -30.81
C SER A 358 4.26 -12.19 -29.84
N GLN A 359 5.18 -11.29 -30.17
CA GLN A 359 5.51 -10.11 -29.37
C GLN A 359 4.37 -9.09 -29.44
N MET A 360 3.72 -8.93 -30.60
CA MET A 360 2.51 -8.11 -30.74
C MET A 360 1.37 -8.58 -29.83
N ARG A 361 1.10 -9.91 -29.76
CA ARG A 361 0.10 -10.47 -28.83
C ARG A 361 0.45 -10.22 -27.36
N SER A 362 1.72 -10.38 -27.00
CA SER A 362 2.19 -10.11 -25.64
C SER A 362 2.06 -8.63 -25.26
N LEU A 363 2.45 -7.71 -26.15
CA LEU A 363 2.29 -6.27 -25.95
C LEU A 363 0.81 -5.88 -25.82
N PHE A 364 -0.05 -6.42 -26.68
CA PHE A 364 -1.49 -6.19 -26.61
C PHE A 364 -2.06 -6.60 -25.24
N VAL A 365 -1.73 -7.81 -24.75
CA VAL A 365 -2.18 -8.25 -23.42
C VAL A 365 -1.63 -7.35 -22.31
N ASN A 366 -0.37 -6.91 -22.39
CA ASN A 366 0.18 -5.97 -21.43
C ASN A 366 -0.57 -4.63 -21.43
N ILE A 367 -0.96 -4.13 -22.60
CA ILE A 367 -1.82 -2.94 -22.73
C ILE A 367 -3.16 -3.20 -22.05
N LEU A 368 -3.82 -4.34 -22.31
CA LEU A 368 -5.10 -4.67 -21.67
C LEU A 368 -5.02 -4.73 -20.13
N ILE A 369 -3.95 -5.32 -19.59
CA ILE A 369 -3.81 -5.52 -18.14
C ILE A 369 -3.37 -4.23 -17.44
N HIS A 370 -2.43 -3.49 -18.03
CA HIS A 370 -1.71 -2.41 -17.36
C HIS A 370 -1.98 -1.01 -17.94
N GLY A 371 -2.52 -0.93 -19.15
CA GLY A 371 -2.72 0.33 -19.88
C GLY A 371 -3.94 1.13 -19.42
N SER A 372 -4.84 0.58 -18.59
CA SER A 372 -5.90 1.39 -18.00
C SER A 372 -5.33 2.27 -16.87
N THR A 373 -4.93 3.49 -17.24
CA THR A 373 -4.42 4.53 -16.33
C THR A 373 -5.51 5.54 -15.97
N GLN A 374 -5.17 6.56 -15.17
CA GLN A 374 -6.12 7.45 -14.48
C GLN A 374 -7.17 8.14 -15.38
N ASN A 375 -6.97 8.22 -16.70
CA ASN A 375 -7.89 8.85 -17.65
C ASN A 375 -8.19 8.01 -18.91
N CYS A 376 -7.66 6.78 -19.05
CA CYS A 376 -7.79 5.99 -20.27
C CYS A 376 -8.53 4.66 -20.01
N VAL A 377 -9.68 4.51 -20.66
CA VAL A 377 -10.37 3.23 -20.78
C VAL A 377 -10.07 2.68 -22.17
N ILE A 378 -9.42 1.51 -22.20
CA ILE A 378 -9.00 0.88 -23.45
C ILE A 378 -10.23 0.31 -24.15
N ASP A 379 -10.55 0.82 -25.35
CA ASP A 379 -11.46 0.12 -26.25
C ASP A 379 -10.71 -1.06 -26.90
N SER A 380 -10.74 -2.16 -26.16
CA SER A 380 -9.98 -3.38 -26.45
C SER A 380 -10.45 -4.03 -27.75
N LEU A 381 -11.75 -3.94 -28.06
CA LEU A 381 -12.32 -4.49 -29.27
C LEU A 381 -11.90 -3.67 -30.49
N SER A 382 -11.95 -2.33 -30.41
CA SER A 382 -11.47 -1.47 -31.49
C SER A 382 -9.98 -1.68 -31.79
N LEU A 383 -9.13 -1.74 -30.75
CA LEU A 383 -7.70 -2.03 -30.92
C LEU A 383 -7.47 -3.43 -31.51
N TRP A 384 -8.24 -4.43 -31.07
CA TRP A 384 -8.16 -5.76 -31.64
C TRP A 384 -8.51 -5.74 -33.14
N GLU A 385 -9.63 -5.14 -33.52
CA GLU A 385 -10.05 -5.07 -34.92
C GLU A 385 -9.02 -4.35 -35.80
N MET A 386 -8.38 -3.30 -35.28
CA MET A 386 -7.37 -2.54 -35.99
C MET A 386 -6.05 -3.30 -36.18
N PHE A 387 -5.62 -4.09 -35.18
CA PHE A 387 -4.27 -4.69 -35.15
C PHE A 387 -4.24 -6.22 -35.25
N LYS A 388 -5.38 -6.92 -35.30
CA LYS A 388 -5.45 -8.40 -35.33
C LYS A 388 -4.61 -9.02 -36.46
N GLU A 389 -4.49 -8.33 -37.59
CA GLU A 389 -3.68 -8.82 -38.70
C GLU A 389 -2.18 -8.83 -38.40
N HIS A 390 -1.69 -7.95 -37.54
CA HIS A 390 -0.29 -7.91 -37.10
C HIS A 390 0.00 -8.91 -35.98
N MET A 391 -1.05 -9.54 -35.44
CA MET A 391 -0.98 -10.57 -34.41
C MET A 391 -1.02 -11.98 -34.97
N ILE A 392 -1.01 -12.16 -36.29
CA ILE A 392 -0.98 -13.46 -36.96
C ILE A 392 0.24 -13.57 -37.87
N ASP A 393 0.71 -14.80 -38.09
CA ASP A 393 1.68 -15.06 -39.16
C ASP A 393 0.99 -14.85 -40.52
N LYS A 394 1.56 -14.05 -41.40
CA LYS A 394 1.01 -13.76 -42.74
C LYS A 394 1.63 -14.63 -43.85
N ARG A 395 2.63 -15.47 -43.57
CA ARG A 395 3.27 -16.33 -44.58
C ARG A 395 2.31 -17.38 -45.11
N ASN A 396 2.16 -17.45 -46.44
CA ASN A 396 1.29 -18.42 -47.14
C ASN A 396 -0.16 -18.43 -46.61
N CYS A 397 -0.76 -17.25 -46.44
CA CYS A 397 -2.07 -17.10 -45.79
C CYS A 397 -3.20 -16.97 -46.84
N THR A 398 -3.95 -18.04 -47.07
CA THR A 398 -5.25 -17.97 -47.75
C THR A 398 -6.33 -17.49 -46.78
N ASP A 399 -7.50 -17.03 -47.25
CA ASP A 399 -8.56 -16.50 -46.38
C ASP A 399 -9.04 -17.51 -45.33
N ALA A 400 -9.15 -18.79 -45.69
CA ALA A 400 -9.50 -19.86 -44.75
C ALA A 400 -8.42 -20.07 -43.68
N VAL A 401 -7.14 -19.95 -44.06
CA VAL A 401 -6.00 -20.04 -43.13
C VAL A 401 -5.93 -18.80 -42.24
N LYS A 402 -6.30 -17.62 -42.76
CA LYS A 402 -6.33 -16.36 -42.03
C LYS A 402 -7.31 -16.43 -40.86
N LEU A 403 -8.53 -16.92 -41.09
CA LEU A 403 -9.54 -17.09 -40.03
C LEU A 403 -9.04 -18.02 -38.92
N ARG A 404 -8.48 -19.18 -39.27
CA ARG A 404 -7.88 -20.11 -38.28
C ARG A 404 -6.74 -19.49 -37.49
N ARG A 405 -5.92 -18.64 -38.12
CA ARG A 405 -4.80 -17.98 -37.46
C ARG A 405 -5.25 -16.86 -36.52
N ILE A 406 -6.31 -16.12 -36.88
CA ILE A 406 -6.95 -15.12 -36.00
C ILE A 406 -7.53 -15.83 -34.77
N ASP A 407 -8.21 -16.95 -34.97
CA ASP A 407 -8.78 -17.75 -33.89
C ASP A 407 -7.69 -18.28 -32.94
N ARG A 408 -6.60 -18.82 -33.50
CA ARG A 408 -5.42 -19.23 -32.72
C ARG A 408 -4.76 -18.06 -31.97
N ALA A 409 -4.76 -16.85 -32.55
CA ALA A 409 -4.25 -15.67 -31.86
C ALA A 409 -5.12 -15.30 -30.65
N LEU A 410 -6.45 -15.40 -30.76
CA LEU A 410 -7.38 -15.21 -29.65
C LEU A 410 -7.16 -16.25 -28.54
N ALA A 411 -6.96 -17.53 -28.88
CA ALA A 411 -6.67 -18.58 -27.91
C ALA A 411 -5.36 -18.32 -27.13
N ILE A 412 -4.34 -17.78 -27.80
CA ILE A 412 -3.08 -17.40 -27.14
C ILE A 412 -3.27 -16.19 -26.22
N ILE A 413 -4.04 -15.18 -26.67
CA ILE A 413 -4.37 -14.01 -25.86
C ILE A 413 -5.15 -14.43 -24.60
N GLU A 414 -6.13 -15.31 -24.75
CA GLU A 414 -6.90 -15.87 -23.63
C GLU A 414 -5.99 -16.56 -22.62
N ARG A 415 -5.03 -17.38 -23.08
CA ARG A 415 -4.05 -18.02 -22.18
C ARG A 415 -3.22 -17.00 -21.40
N TYR A 416 -2.79 -15.91 -22.04
CA TYR A 416 -2.06 -14.84 -21.35
C TYR A 416 -2.94 -14.10 -20.33
N LEU A 417 -4.20 -13.83 -20.66
CA LEU A 417 -5.14 -13.21 -19.72
C LEU A 417 -5.42 -14.12 -18.52
N LEU A 418 -5.67 -15.41 -18.75
CA LEU A 418 -5.90 -16.39 -17.69
C LEU A 418 -4.71 -16.51 -16.74
N SER A 419 -3.48 -16.47 -17.26
CA SER A 419 -2.27 -16.46 -16.43
C SER A 419 -2.15 -15.23 -15.51
N ASN A 420 -2.90 -14.17 -15.80
CA ASN A 420 -3.01 -12.95 -15.00
C ASN A 420 -4.35 -12.84 -14.24
N GLY A 421 -5.13 -13.93 -14.16
CA GLY A 421 -6.41 -13.95 -13.47
C GLY A 421 -7.52 -13.13 -14.14
N LYS A 422 -7.43 -12.91 -15.46
CA LYS A 422 -8.40 -12.18 -16.28
C LYS A 422 -9.06 -13.08 -17.32
N GLN A 423 -10.22 -12.69 -17.82
CA GLN A 423 -11.00 -13.42 -18.83
C GLN A 423 -11.24 -12.55 -20.07
N MET A 424 -11.43 -13.17 -21.24
CA MET A 424 -11.72 -12.46 -22.50
C MET A 424 -12.95 -11.53 -22.40
N LYS A 425 -13.97 -11.97 -21.64
CA LYS A 425 -15.19 -11.21 -21.39
C LYS A 425 -14.94 -9.88 -20.66
N ASP A 426 -13.88 -9.79 -19.85
CA ASP A 426 -13.53 -8.59 -19.11
C ASP A 426 -13.15 -7.44 -20.06
N TYR A 427 -12.74 -7.78 -21.29
CA TYR A 427 -12.28 -6.87 -22.33
C TYR A 427 -13.19 -6.83 -23.57
N ARG A 428 -14.37 -7.48 -23.53
CA ARG A 428 -15.29 -7.59 -24.68
C ARG A 428 -14.63 -8.15 -25.94
N LEU A 429 -13.61 -9.00 -25.79
CA LEU A 429 -12.97 -9.66 -26.93
C LEU A 429 -13.76 -10.90 -27.37
N PRO A 430 -13.75 -11.24 -28.67
CA PRO A 430 -14.38 -12.47 -29.15
C PRO A 430 -13.72 -13.69 -28.52
N LEU A 431 -14.53 -14.68 -28.16
CA LEU A 431 -14.01 -15.96 -27.67
C LEU A 431 -13.39 -16.74 -28.84
N PRO A 432 -12.27 -17.45 -28.60
CA PRO A 432 -11.75 -18.38 -29.59
C PRO A 432 -12.78 -19.49 -29.85
N SER A 433 -12.88 -19.91 -31.11
CA SER A 433 -13.69 -21.03 -31.54
C SER A 433 -12.98 -22.30 -31.06
N ASN A 434 -13.40 -22.85 -29.91
CA ASN A 434 -12.85 -24.10 -29.36
C ASN A 434 -12.70 -25.16 -30.47
N SER A 435 -11.50 -25.31 -31.02
CA SER A 435 -11.18 -26.24 -32.10
C SER A 435 -9.82 -26.88 -31.90
#